data_AF-A0A8E0RSF5-F1
#
_entry.id   AF-A0A8E0RSF5-F1
#
_cell.length_a   1.000
_cell.length_b   1.000
_cell.length_c   1.000
_cell.angle_alpha   90.00
_cell.angle_beta   90.00
_cell.angle_gamma   90.00
#
_symmetry.space_group_name_H-M   'P 1'
#
loop_
_entity.id
_entity.type
_entity.pdbx_description
1 polymer ?
#
loop_
_entity_poly.entity_id
_entity_poly.type
_entity_poly.pdbx_seq_one_letter_code
_entity_poly.pdbx_strand_id
1 'polypeptide(L)'
;MFVHIFWQKLWLRNWLLSSCCSIKYQFPFFVCTYPSPTPCFGRQQDAQEFLRYLLEGLHIEVNRVTKRPHPVIPDYAAEDRLADREKAEIYWKRYLAMDNSEIVDLFVGQLMSTLECTECGFKSTTFDPFWDLSLPIPKKTNVNIVDCLRLFTSKEDLDGNERPICGRCKVRRRCTKSFSIQKFPRILVLHLKRFSGERFRSKMSLLVDYPITDLNMIEYASPSCKYILCICMFLCLIIP
;
A
#
# COMPACT_ATOMS: atom_id res chain seq x y z
N MET A 1 11.44 18.24 -14.78
CA MET A 1 10.53 19.18 -15.50
C MET A 1 9.06 18.77 -15.41
N PHE A 2 8.69 17.48 -15.49
CA PHE A 2 7.29 17.03 -15.42
C PHE A 2 6.65 17.02 -14.02
N VAL A 3 7.41 16.78 -12.95
CA VAL A 3 6.91 16.88 -11.55
C VAL A 3 6.41 18.30 -11.24
N HIS A 4 7.07 19.32 -11.80
CA HIS A 4 6.71 20.72 -11.60
C HIS A 4 5.39 21.09 -12.29
N ILE A 5 5.08 20.47 -13.43
CA ILE A 5 3.85 20.73 -14.21
C ILE A 5 2.65 19.96 -13.63
N PHE A 6 2.86 18.74 -13.11
CA PHE A 6 1.82 17.96 -12.44
C PHE A 6 1.35 18.65 -11.16
N TRP A 7 2.31 19.13 -10.33
CA TRP A 7 2.00 19.91 -9.13
C TRP A 7 1.35 21.24 -9.47
N GLN A 8 1.78 21.97 -10.51
CA GLN A 8 1.12 23.20 -10.97
C GLN A 8 -0.33 22.99 -11.40
N LYS A 9 -0.65 21.90 -12.11
CA LYS A 9 -2.03 21.64 -12.57
C LYS A 9 -2.97 21.19 -11.44
N LEU A 10 -2.45 20.45 -10.45
CA LEU A 10 -3.21 20.12 -9.24
C LEU A 10 -3.42 21.36 -8.35
N TRP A 11 -2.40 22.22 -8.26
CA TRP A 11 -2.48 23.52 -7.56
C TRP A 11 -3.45 24.50 -8.22
N LEU A 12 -3.39 24.67 -9.54
CA LEU A 12 -4.17 25.69 -10.25
C LEU A 12 -5.67 25.39 -10.31
N ARG A 13 -6.08 24.11 -10.24
CA ARG A 13 -7.50 23.73 -10.39
C ARG A 13 -8.31 23.79 -9.08
N ASN A 14 -7.65 23.75 -7.92
CA ASN A 14 -8.31 23.76 -6.61
C ASN A 14 -8.24 25.11 -5.87
N TRP A 15 -7.48 26.09 -6.36
CA TRP A 15 -7.22 27.34 -5.63
C TRP A 15 -8.12 28.53 -6.00
N LEU A 16 -9.04 28.38 -6.97
CA LEU A 16 -9.95 29.47 -7.37
C LEU A 16 -11.27 29.54 -6.58
N LEU A 17 -11.48 28.70 -5.55
CA LEU A 17 -12.76 28.70 -4.81
C LEU A 17 -12.68 28.70 -3.28
N SER A 18 -11.49 28.85 -2.66
CA SER A 18 -11.42 29.02 -1.21
C SER A 18 -10.36 30.05 -0.81
N SER A 19 -10.80 31.30 -0.74
CA SER A 19 -10.12 32.37 -0.04
C SER A 19 -10.11 32.09 1.47
N CYS A 20 -9.06 31.48 2.01
CA CYS A 20 -8.63 31.73 3.40
C CYS A 20 -7.24 31.19 3.75
N CYS A 21 -6.35 32.13 4.09
CA CYS A 21 -5.24 32.07 5.05
C CYS A 21 -4.17 30.95 5.02
N SER A 22 -2.94 31.40 4.71
CA SER A 22 -1.66 31.04 5.37
C SER A 22 -1.02 29.67 5.10
N ILE A 23 -0.64 29.40 3.85
CA ILE A 23 0.32 28.33 3.47
C ILE A 23 1.67 28.94 3.06
N LYS A 24 2.34 29.68 3.96
CA LYS A 24 3.73 30.13 3.69
C LYS A 24 4.74 29.85 4.80
N TYR A 25 4.33 29.42 6.00
CA TYR A 25 5.25 29.20 7.12
C TYR A 25 5.07 27.86 7.89
N GLN A 26 4.13 26.98 7.49
CA GLN A 26 3.78 25.79 8.30
C GLN A 26 4.45 24.48 7.85
N PHE A 27 5.01 24.40 6.63
CA PHE A 27 5.46 23.12 6.05
C PHE A 27 6.67 22.47 6.75
N PRO A 28 7.72 23.21 7.17
CA PRO A 28 8.80 22.64 7.96
C PRO A 28 8.38 22.30 9.39
N PHE A 29 7.34 22.97 9.90
CA PHE A 29 6.90 22.84 11.28
C PHE A 29 6.03 21.59 11.47
N PHE A 30 5.18 21.25 10.49
CA PHE A 30 4.27 20.10 10.58
C PHE A 30 4.99 18.74 10.60
N VAL A 31 6.15 18.64 9.93
CA VAL A 31 7.01 17.43 9.95
C VAL A 31 7.72 17.27 11.31
N CYS A 32 7.90 18.34 12.08
CA CYS A 32 8.63 18.32 13.37
C CYS A 32 7.75 18.18 14.62
N THR A 33 6.42 18.36 14.54
CA THR A 33 5.57 18.48 15.75
C THR A 33 4.62 17.32 16.04
N TYR A 34 4.60 16.24 15.25
CA TYR A 34 3.88 15.01 15.62
C TYR A 34 4.84 13.98 16.24
N PRO A 35 4.41 13.16 17.22
CA PRO A 35 5.30 12.54 18.20
C PRO A 35 6.00 11.32 17.61
N SER A 36 7.00 11.55 16.77
CA SER A 36 8.18 10.70 16.74
C SER A 36 9.22 11.35 17.66
N PRO A 37 9.87 10.59 18.56
CA PRO A 37 10.88 11.14 19.46
C PRO A 37 12.16 11.35 18.65
N THR A 38 12.22 12.34 17.76
CA THR A 38 13.42 13.10 17.32
C THR A 38 13.17 13.93 16.06
N PRO A 39 12.99 15.27 16.15
CA PRO A 39 13.23 16.15 15.02
C PRO A 39 14.75 16.33 14.87
N CYS A 40 15.40 15.39 14.19
CA CYS A 40 16.83 15.45 13.93
C CYS A 40 17.10 16.24 12.64
N PHE A 41 17.08 17.56 12.75
CA PHE A 41 17.68 18.45 11.76
C PHE A 41 19.09 17.94 11.41
N GLY A 42 19.31 17.56 10.15
CA GLY A 42 20.61 17.10 9.64
C GLY A 42 20.81 15.58 9.53
N ARG A 43 19.80 14.73 9.77
CA ARG A 43 19.88 13.28 9.47
C ARG A 43 19.21 12.95 8.13
N GLN A 44 19.80 12.03 7.36
CA GLN A 44 19.14 11.44 6.18
C GLN A 44 17.87 10.70 6.63
N GLN A 45 16.75 10.97 5.96
CA GLN A 45 15.44 10.38 6.23
C GLN A 45 15.01 9.50 5.05
N ASP A 46 14.14 8.52 5.32
CA ASP A 46 13.55 7.69 4.28
C ASP A 46 12.45 8.48 3.55
N ALA A 47 12.61 8.69 2.25
CA ALA A 47 11.60 9.43 1.47
C ALA A 47 10.28 8.66 1.33
N GLN A 48 10.27 7.33 1.52
CA GLN A 48 9.02 6.57 1.54
C GLN A 48 8.20 6.93 2.78
N GLU A 49 8.84 7.03 3.93
CA GLU A 49 8.22 7.45 5.18
C GLU A 49 7.70 8.89 5.06
N PHE A 50 8.50 9.79 4.51
CA PHE A 50 8.07 11.17 4.22
C PHE A 50 6.83 11.22 3.31
N LEU A 51 6.81 10.45 2.21
CA LEU A 51 5.68 10.43 1.29
C LEU A 51 4.41 9.93 2.01
N ARG A 52 4.50 8.89 2.83
CA ARG A 52 3.36 8.37 3.59
C ARG A 52 2.79 9.42 4.54
N TYR A 53 3.65 10.11 5.29
CA TYR A 53 3.21 11.18 6.17
C TYR A 53 2.58 12.35 5.41
N LEU A 54 3.15 12.74 4.27
CA LEU A 54 2.58 13.79 3.44
C LEU A 54 1.17 13.41 2.94
N LEU A 55 1.01 12.21 2.41
CA LEU A 55 -0.28 11.73 1.89
C LEU A 55 -1.31 11.58 3.01
N GLU A 56 -0.90 11.11 4.20
CA GLU A 56 -1.76 11.00 5.37
C GLU A 56 -2.20 12.38 5.87
N GLY A 57 -1.28 13.34 5.98
CA GLY A 57 -1.60 14.72 6.36
C GLY A 57 -2.59 15.37 5.40
N LEU A 58 -2.33 15.26 4.09
CA LEU A 58 -3.27 15.75 3.06
C LEU A 58 -4.61 15.02 3.12
N HIS A 59 -4.61 13.70 3.35
CA HIS A 59 -5.82 12.91 3.48
C HIS A 59 -6.67 13.39 4.65
N ILE A 60 -6.06 13.62 5.82
CA ILE A 60 -6.75 14.10 7.02
C ILE A 60 -7.42 15.45 6.75
N GLU A 61 -6.69 16.40 6.14
CA GLU A 61 -7.22 17.74 5.85
C GLU A 61 -8.39 17.73 4.87
N VAL A 62 -8.38 16.81 3.89
CA VAL A 62 -9.43 16.71 2.86
C VAL A 62 -10.40 15.55 3.11
N ASN A 63 -10.40 14.95 4.30
CA ASN A 63 -11.29 13.83 4.61
C ASN A 63 -12.75 14.30 4.69
N ARG A 64 -13.60 13.68 3.89
CA ARG A 64 -15.04 13.92 3.82
C ARG A 64 -15.75 13.38 5.07
N VAL A 65 -15.14 12.43 5.79
CA VAL A 65 -15.67 11.85 7.02
C VAL A 65 -15.32 12.74 8.22
N THR A 66 -16.33 13.38 8.80
CA THR A 66 -16.17 14.24 9.99
C THR A 66 -16.35 13.50 11.31
N LYS A 67 -17.12 12.41 11.32
CA LYS A 67 -17.35 11.56 12.49
C LYS A 67 -17.14 10.11 12.12
N ARG A 68 -16.18 9.47 12.76
CA ARG A 68 -15.87 8.05 12.55
C ARG A 68 -16.92 7.21 13.28
N PRO A 69 -17.53 6.21 12.61
CA PRO A 69 -18.47 5.31 13.25
C PRO A 69 -17.76 4.43 14.30
N HIS A 70 -18.53 3.89 15.24
CA HIS A 70 -17.99 2.91 16.19
C HIS A 70 -17.51 1.66 15.44
N PRO A 71 -16.33 1.11 15.81
CA PRO A 71 -15.83 -0.12 15.22
C PRO A 71 -16.84 -1.26 15.40
N VAL A 72 -17.29 -1.83 14.29
CA VAL A 72 -18.11 -3.05 14.29
C VAL A 72 -17.15 -4.23 14.23
N ILE A 73 -17.28 -5.17 15.16
CA ILE A 73 -16.50 -6.40 15.15
C ILE A 73 -17.03 -7.27 13.98
N PRO A 74 -16.20 -7.60 12.97
CA PRO A 74 -16.60 -8.46 11.87
C PRO A 74 -16.93 -9.87 12.35
N ASP A 75 -17.98 -10.48 11.80
CA ASP A 75 -18.16 -11.92 11.93
C ASP A 75 -17.34 -12.62 10.84
N TYR A 76 -16.07 -12.88 11.17
CA TYR A 76 -15.13 -13.52 10.25
C TYR A 76 -15.62 -14.89 9.74
N ALA A 77 -16.39 -15.64 10.55
CA ALA A 77 -16.86 -16.97 10.17
C ALA A 77 -18.01 -16.91 9.16
N ALA A 78 -18.87 -15.89 9.25
CA ALA A 78 -19.88 -15.61 8.23
C ALA A 78 -19.24 -15.01 6.97
N GLU A 79 -18.31 -14.07 7.13
CA GLU A 79 -17.64 -13.39 6.02
C GLU A 79 -16.77 -14.33 5.19
N ASP A 80 -16.10 -15.31 5.80
CA ASP A 80 -15.33 -16.35 5.10
C ASP A 80 -16.19 -17.28 4.22
N ARG A 81 -17.52 -17.24 4.37
CA ARG A 81 -18.45 -17.99 3.49
C ARG A 81 -18.91 -17.18 2.28
N LEU A 82 -18.66 -15.87 2.27
CA LEU A 82 -19.03 -14.99 1.18
C LEU A 82 -18.07 -15.17 0.00
N ALA A 83 -18.53 -14.81 -1.20
CA ALA A 83 -17.63 -14.75 -2.35
C ALA A 83 -16.57 -13.66 -2.13
N ASP A 84 -15.33 -13.89 -2.58
CA ASP A 84 -14.20 -12.96 -2.41
C ASP A 84 -14.55 -11.54 -2.88
N ARG A 85 -15.33 -11.41 -3.97
CA ARG A 85 -15.79 -10.11 -4.49
C ARG A 85 -16.72 -9.37 -3.53
N GLU A 86 -17.68 -10.07 -2.93
CA GLU A 86 -18.65 -9.47 -2.01
C GLU A 86 -17.97 -9.06 -0.71
N LYS A 87 -17.11 -9.95 -0.21
CA LYS A 87 -16.28 -9.68 0.97
C LYS A 87 -15.37 -8.47 0.75
N ALA A 88 -14.69 -8.38 -0.40
CA ALA A 88 -13.87 -7.22 -0.75
C ALA A 88 -14.64 -5.90 -0.71
N GLU A 89 -15.86 -5.87 -1.24
CA GLU A 89 -16.72 -4.68 -1.24
C GLU A 89 -17.18 -4.29 0.17
N ILE A 90 -17.47 -5.27 1.04
CA ILE A 90 -17.81 -5.02 2.45
C ILE A 90 -16.62 -4.37 3.16
N TYR A 91 -15.41 -4.92 3.00
CA TYR A 91 -14.20 -4.36 3.59
C TYR A 91 -13.91 -2.95 3.05
N TRP A 92 -14.10 -2.74 1.75
CA TRP A 92 -13.91 -1.42 1.12
C TRP A 92 -14.90 -0.38 1.64
N LYS A 93 -16.18 -0.76 1.80
CA LYS A 93 -17.20 0.12 2.41
C LYS A 93 -16.87 0.47 3.85
N ARG A 94 -16.39 -0.49 4.64
CA ARG A 94 -15.94 -0.25 6.02
C ARG A 94 -14.79 0.74 6.08
N TYR A 95 -13.82 0.61 5.17
CA TYR A 95 -12.72 1.54 5.04
C TYR A 95 -13.21 2.96 4.68
N LEU A 96 -14.04 3.10 3.63
CA LEU A 96 -14.59 4.40 3.21
C LEU A 96 -15.51 5.06 4.23
N ALA A 97 -16.07 4.29 5.17
CA ALA A 97 -16.86 4.86 6.27
C ALA A 97 -15.98 5.62 7.29
N MET A 98 -14.67 5.41 7.29
CA MET A 98 -13.70 6.08 8.15
C MET A 98 -12.82 7.06 7.38
N ASP A 99 -12.35 6.65 6.20
CA ASP A 99 -11.34 7.36 5.43
C ASP A 99 -11.84 7.54 3.99
N ASN A 100 -12.33 8.74 3.67
CA ASN A 100 -12.87 9.05 2.36
C ASN A 100 -12.42 10.43 1.90
N SER A 101 -11.44 10.49 1.00
CA SER A 101 -10.92 11.75 0.46
C SER A 101 -10.47 11.60 -0.98
N GLU A 102 -10.20 12.71 -1.66
CA GLU A 102 -9.61 12.65 -3.00
C GLU A 102 -8.25 11.95 -3.03
N ILE A 103 -7.49 12.00 -1.93
CA ILE A 103 -6.22 11.27 -1.85
C ILE A 103 -6.47 9.76 -1.84
N VAL A 104 -7.55 9.30 -1.17
CA VAL A 104 -7.99 7.90 -1.21
C VAL A 104 -8.38 7.49 -2.63
N ASP A 105 -9.14 8.34 -3.32
CA ASP A 105 -9.59 8.08 -4.69
C ASP A 105 -8.43 7.97 -5.71
N LEU A 106 -7.30 8.64 -5.43
CA LEU A 106 -6.13 8.64 -6.29
C LEU A 106 -5.12 7.55 -5.96
N PHE A 107 -4.71 7.43 -4.70
CA PHE A 107 -3.54 6.65 -4.29
C PHE A 107 -3.87 5.32 -3.61
N VAL A 108 -5.10 5.13 -3.12
CA VAL A 108 -5.42 3.96 -2.31
C VAL A 108 -6.00 2.83 -3.17
N GLY A 109 -5.33 1.68 -3.12
CA GLY A 109 -5.81 0.42 -3.65
C GLY A 109 -6.30 -0.52 -2.55
N GLN A 110 -6.71 -1.72 -2.95
CA GLN A 110 -7.05 -2.80 -2.02
C GLN A 110 -6.25 -4.04 -2.36
N LEU A 111 -5.53 -4.56 -1.37
CA LEU A 111 -4.75 -5.78 -1.44
C LEU A 111 -5.58 -6.94 -0.89
N MET A 112 -5.49 -8.10 -1.52
CA MET A 112 -6.06 -9.35 -1.07
C MET A 112 -4.94 -10.27 -0.58
N SER A 113 -4.97 -10.60 0.71
CA SER A 113 -4.10 -11.62 1.31
C SER A 113 -4.87 -12.93 1.39
N THR A 114 -4.27 -14.01 0.90
CA THR A 114 -4.83 -15.36 0.96
C THR A 114 -3.96 -16.22 1.86
N LEU A 115 -4.59 -16.86 2.85
CA LEU A 115 -3.98 -17.87 3.70
C LEU A 115 -4.67 -19.21 3.48
N GLU A 116 -3.91 -20.23 3.07
CA GLU A 116 -4.44 -21.56 2.76
C GLU A 116 -3.73 -22.63 3.60
N CYS A 117 -4.50 -23.40 4.37
CA CYS A 117 -3.97 -24.48 5.21
C CYS A 117 -3.64 -25.71 4.36
N THR A 118 -2.39 -26.20 4.43
CA THR A 118 -1.94 -27.34 3.62
C THR A 118 -2.52 -28.68 4.08
N GLU A 119 -3.04 -28.76 5.31
CA GLU A 119 -3.60 -29.99 5.87
C GLU A 119 -5.09 -30.18 5.57
N CYS A 120 -5.89 -29.11 5.65
CA CYS A 120 -7.35 -29.19 5.53
C CYS A 120 -7.91 -28.43 4.33
N GLY A 121 -7.06 -27.73 3.55
CA GLY A 121 -7.46 -26.93 2.40
C GLY A 121 -8.30 -25.69 2.75
N PHE A 122 -8.46 -25.34 4.03
CA PHE A 122 -9.21 -24.15 4.42
C PHE A 122 -8.48 -22.90 3.95
N LYS A 123 -9.16 -22.11 3.11
CA LYS A 123 -8.71 -20.83 2.58
C LYS A 123 -9.42 -19.71 3.32
N SER A 124 -8.66 -18.76 3.86
CA SER A 124 -9.16 -17.52 4.42
C SER A 124 -8.54 -16.36 3.66
N THR A 125 -9.38 -15.39 3.28
CA THR A 125 -8.98 -14.22 2.49
C THR A 125 -9.21 -12.96 3.31
N THR A 126 -8.28 -12.01 3.29
CA THR A 126 -8.43 -10.71 3.96
C THR A 126 -8.14 -9.60 2.97
N PHE A 127 -8.81 -8.46 3.15
CA PHE A 127 -8.70 -7.33 2.24
C PHE A 127 -8.26 -6.09 2.98
N ASP A 128 -7.14 -5.52 2.58
CA ASP A 128 -6.50 -4.41 3.28
C ASP A 128 -6.27 -3.23 2.32
N PRO A 129 -6.59 -1.98 2.69
CA PRO A 129 -6.25 -0.82 1.89
C PRO A 129 -4.74 -0.62 1.87
N PHE A 130 -4.19 -0.16 0.74
CA PHE A 130 -2.76 0.17 0.63
C PHE A 130 -2.55 1.49 -0.11
N TRP A 131 -1.56 2.27 0.34
CA TRP A 131 -1.14 3.54 -0.26
C TRP A 131 0.07 3.36 -1.19
N ASP A 132 0.93 2.40 -0.85
CA ASP A 132 2.13 2.03 -1.58
C ASP A 132 2.33 0.51 -1.51
N LEU A 133 2.98 -0.07 -2.52
CA LEU A 133 3.45 -1.45 -2.50
C LEU A 133 4.95 -1.48 -2.23
N SER A 134 5.32 -1.97 -1.05
CA SER A 134 6.72 -2.16 -0.67
C SER A 134 7.23 -3.51 -1.17
N LEU A 135 7.90 -3.49 -2.33
CA LEU A 135 8.36 -4.67 -3.05
C LEU A 135 9.73 -5.16 -2.53
N PRO A 136 9.86 -6.46 -2.19
CA PRO A 136 11.15 -7.08 -1.92
C PRO A 136 11.97 -7.16 -3.21
N ILE A 137 13.29 -7.00 -3.07
CA ILE A 137 14.21 -7.11 -4.21
C ILE A 137 14.85 -8.52 -4.15
N PRO A 138 14.70 -9.34 -5.21
CA PRO A 138 15.31 -10.66 -5.25
C PRO A 138 16.84 -10.57 -5.26
N LYS A 139 17.50 -11.52 -4.60
CA LYS A 139 18.98 -11.63 -4.55
C LYS A 139 19.53 -12.22 -5.86
N LYS A 140 19.49 -11.44 -6.94
CA LYS A 140 20.04 -11.82 -8.25
C LYS A 140 20.76 -10.64 -8.91
N THR A 141 21.60 -10.91 -9.90
CA THR A 141 22.50 -9.91 -10.53
C THR A 141 21.76 -8.92 -11.42
N ASN A 142 20.72 -9.35 -12.13
CA ASN A 142 19.89 -8.50 -12.99
C ASN A 142 18.44 -8.60 -12.53
N VAL A 143 17.87 -7.49 -12.07
CA VAL A 143 16.51 -7.41 -11.52
C VAL A 143 15.67 -6.43 -12.31
N ASN A 144 14.48 -6.86 -12.69
CA ASN A 144 13.43 -6.02 -13.25
C ASN A 144 12.32 -5.81 -12.20
N ILE A 145 11.57 -4.72 -12.28
CA ILE A 145 10.39 -4.46 -11.45
C ILE A 145 9.38 -5.61 -11.49
N VAL A 146 9.26 -6.29 -12.64
CA VAL A 146 8.41 -7.48 -12.82
C VAL A 146 8.84 -8.61 -11.88
N ASP A 147 10.14 -8.76 -11.63
CA ASP A 147 10.65 -9.78 -10.70
C ASP A 147 10.30 -9.44 -9.25
N CYS A 148 10.38 -8.16 -8.89
CA CYS A 148 10.00 -7.68 -7.56
C CYS A 148 8.49 -7.86 -7.32
N LEU A 149 7.67 -7.59 -8.33
CA LEU A 149 6.22 -7.80 -8.29
C LEU A 149 5.88 -9.30 -8.17
N ARG A 150 6.52 -10.15 -8.97
CA ARG A 150 6.36 -11.60 -8.89
C ARG A 150 6.76 -12.15 -7.54
N LEU A 151 7.87 -11.67 -6.97
CA LEU A 151 8.29 -12.07 -5.63
C LEU A 151 7.26 -11.63 -4.58
N PHE A 152 6.73 -10.41 -4.69
CA PHE A 152 5.69 -9.90 -3.80
C PHE A 152 4.39 -10.72 -3.83
N THR A 153 3.96 -11.16 -5.02
CA THR A 153 2.73 -11.96 -5.18
C THR A 153 2.97 -13.48 -5.10
N SER A 154 4.21 -13.92 -4.91
CA SER A 154 4.53 -15.35 -4.83
C SER A 154 3.93 -15.98 -3.57
N LYS A 155 3.66 -17.29 -3.64
CA LYS A 155 3.22 -18.05 -2.47
C LYS A 155 4.41 -18.27 -1.54
N GLU A 156 4.26 -17.85 -0.30
CA GLU A 156 5.20 -18.06 0.79
C GLU A 156 4.70 -19.20 1.70
N ASP A 157 5.59 -20.15 2.00
CA ASP A 157 5.30 -21.24 2.94
C ASP A 157 5.56 -20.78 4.38
N LEU A 158 4.52 -20.77 5.20
CA LEU A 158 4.62 -20.52 6.64
C LEU A 158 4.77 -21.84 7.39
N ASP A 159 6.01 -22.16 7.76
CA ASP A 159 6.36 -23.40 8.44
C ASP A 159 7.22 -23.16 9.71
N GLY A 160 7.53 -24.23 10.45
CA GLY A 160 8.29 -24.16 11.70
C GLY A 160 7.65 -23.24 12.74
N ASN A 161 8.37 -22.19 13.12
CA ASN A 161 7.95 -21.22 14.14
C ASN A 161 6.89 -20.22 13.61
N GLU A 162 6.75 -20.07 12.30
CA GLU A 162 5.86 -19.10 11.65
C GLU A 162 4.47 -19.68 11.36
N ARG A 163 4.25 -20.96 11.67
CA ARG A 163 2.97 -21.66 11.49
C ARG A 163 1.81 -20.90 12.14
N PRO A 164 0.82 -20.42 11.38
CA PRO A 164 -0.35 -19.77 11.94
C PRO A 164 -1.35 -20.79 12.48
N ILE A 165 -2.29 -20.32 13.32
CA ILE A 165 -3.42 -21.13 13.77
C ILE A 165 -4.45 -21.20 12.63
N CYS A 166 -4.79 -22.41 12.19
CA CYS A 166 -5.79 -22.57 11.14
C CYS A 166 -7.19 -22.24 11.68
N GLY A 167 -7.95 -21.41 10.94
CA GLY A 167 -9.32 -21.03 11.30
C GLY A 167 -10.30 -22.21 11.40
N ARG A 168 -10.04 -23.31 10.69
CA ARG A 168 -10.84 -24.55 10.74
C ARG A 168 -10.29 -25.57 11.75
N CYS A 169 -8.99 -25.90 11.68
CA CYS A 169 -8.41 -26.91 12.58
C CYS A 169 -8.24 -26.43 14.02
N LYS A 170 -8.24 -25.11 14.25
CA LYS A 170 -7.99 -24.46 15.55
C LYS A 170 -6.65 -24.82 16.21
N VAL A 171 -5.68 -25.27 15.42
CA VAL A 171 -4.30 -25.59 15.85
C VAL A 171 -3.29 -25.01 14.86
N ARG A 172 -2.02 -24.91 15.28
CA ARG A 172 -0.93 -24.41 14.41
C ARG A 172 -0.65 -25.39 13.29
N ARG A 173 -0.75 -24.95 12.04
CA ARG A 173 -0.52 -25.77 10.84
C ARG A 173 0.40 -25.05 9.87
N ARG A 174 1.02 -25.82 8.97
CA ARG A 174 1.66 -25.25 7.79
C ARG A 174 0.58 -24.62 6.91
N CYS A 175 0.85 -23.42 6.42
CA CYS A 175 -0.05 -22.69 5.53
C CYS A 175 0.76 -22.03 4.43
N THR A 176 0.15 -21.80 3.28
CA THR A 176 0.69 -20.91 2.25
C THR A 176 0.03 -19.54 2.37
N LYS A 177 0.84 -18.48 2.24
CA LYS A 177 0.39 -17.10 2.20
C LYS A 177 0.69 -16.50 0.83
N SER A 178 -0.23 -15.73 0.26
CA SER A 178 0.00 -15.02 -0.99
C SER A 178 -0.77 -13.71 -1.04
N PHE A 179 -0.30 -12.79 -1.89
CA PHE A 179 -0.91 -11.49 -2.11
C PHE A 179 -1.34 -11.32 -3.56
N SER A 180 -2.46 -10.64 -3.77
CA SER A 180 -2.93 -10.19 -5.08
C SER A 180 -3.62 -8.84 -4.94
N ILE A 181 -3.77 -8.09 -6.03
CA ILE A 181 -4.39 -6.76 -6.01
C ILE A 181 -5.88 -6.89 -6.35
N GLN A 182 -6.74 -6.57 -5.38
CA GLN A 182 -8.20 -6.62 -5.53
C GLN A 182 -8.75 -5.37 -6.21
N LYS A 183 -8.15 -4.21 -5.91
CA LYS A 183 -8.51 -2.92 -6.50
C LYS A 183 -7.24 -2.13 -6.75
N PHE A 184 -7.05 -1.69 -7.99
CA PHE A 184 -5.94 -0.82 -8.35
C PHE A 184 -6.25 0.65 -8.00
N PRO A 185 -5.28 1.40 -7.47
CA PRO A 185 -5.37 2.85 -7.35
C PRO A 185 -5.23 3.51 -8.74
N ARG A 186 -5.64 4.78 -8.85
CA ARG A 186 -5.41 5.55 -10.09
C ARG A 186 -3.93 5.90 -10.26
N ILE A 187 -3.22 6.11 -9.16
CA ILE A 187 -1.78 6.33 -9.11
C ILE A 187 -1.18 5.28 -8.19
N LEU A 188 -0.44 4.33 -8.76
CA LEU A 188 0.22 3.26 -8.03
C LEU A 188 1.63 3.69 -7.63
N VAL A 189 1.89 3.72 -6.31
CA VAL A 189 3.24 3.97 -5.78
C VAL A 189 3.92 2.63 -5.50
N LEU A 190 5.07 2.41 -6.12
CA LEU A 190 5.92 1.24 -5.89
C LEU A 190 7.17 1.67 -5.11
N HIS A 191 7.33 1.11 -3.93
CA HIS A 191 8.50 1.30 -3.07
C HIS A 191 9.39 0.07 -3.15
N LEU A 192 10.68 0.24 -3.46
CA LEU A 192 11.65 -0.85 -3.48
C LEU A 192 12.35 -0.96 -2.12
N LYS A 193 12.21 -2.11 -1.43
CA LYS A 193 12.85 -2.38 -0.14
C LYS A 193 14.37 -2.58 -0.30
N ARG A 194 15.13 -1.48 -0.44
CA ARG A 194 16.59 -1.49 -0.65
C ARG A 194 17.40 -1.65 0.63
N PHE A 195 16.77 -1.48 1.79
CA PHE A 195 17.41 -1.58 3.10
C PHE A 195 16.95 -2.86 3.80
N SER A 196 17.91 -3.76 4.07
CA SER A 196 17.73 -4.89 4.98
C SER A 196 18.10 -4.46 6.40
N GLY A 197 17.35 -4.93 7.40
CA GLY A 197 17.62 -4.69 8.82
C GLY A 197 18.78 -5.50 9.40
N GLU A 198 19.60 -6.14 8.57
CA GLU A 198 20.83 -6.80 9.02
C GLU A 198 21.78 -5.78 9.69
N ARG A 199 22.52 -6.22 10.71
CA ARG A 199 23.37 -5.38 11.59
C ARG A 199 24.37 -4.49 10.83
N PHE A 200 24.61 -4.79 9.56
CA PHE A 200 25.28 -3.93 8.60
C PHE A 200 24.26 -3.46 7.56
N ARG A 201 23.83 -2.20 7.62
CA ARG A 201 23.07 -1.52 6.56
C ARG A 201 23.95 -1.46 5.31
N SER A 202 23.98 -2.52 4.53
CA SER A 202 24.52 -2.48 3.18
C SER A 202 23.43 -1.94 2.27
N LYS A 203 23.63 -0.74 1.71
CA LYS A 203 22.74 -0.20 0.68
C LYS A 203 22.82 -1.13 -0.52
N MET A 204 21.69 -1.72 -0.92
CA MET A 204 21.65 -2.50 -2.14
C MET A 204 21.70 -1.55 -3.34
N SER A 205 22.90 -1.38 -3.91
CA SER A 205 23.20 -0.57 -5.10
C SER A 205 22.72 -1.20 -6.41
N LEU A 206 22.07 -2.36 -6.34
CA LEU A 206 21.54 -3.09 -7.49
C LEU A 206 20.57 -2.21 -8.29
N LEU A 207 20.88 -2.03 -9.57
CA LEU A 207 19.97 -1.38 -10.50
C LEU A 207 18.76 -2.28 -10.71
N VAL A 208 17.57 -1.68 -10.63
CA VAL A 208 16.31 -2.38 -10.91
C VAL A 208 15.74 -1.75 -12.17
N ASP A 209 15.70 -2.52 -13.25
CA ASP A 209 15.14 -2.09 -14.51
C ASP A 209 13.62 -1.98 -14.42
N TYR A 210 13.05 -0.94 -15.01
CA TYR A 210 11.61 -0.74 -15.06
C TYR A 210 11.20 -0.17 -16.42
N PRO A 211 10.06 -0.60 -16.98
CA PRO A 211 9.56 -0.03 -18.22
C PRO A 211 8.99 1.37 -17.97
N ILE A 212 9.28 2.31 -18.88
CA ILE A 212 8.80 3.70 -18.80
C ILE A 212 7.31 3.78 -19.18
N THR A 213 6.84 2.88 -20.04
CA THR A 213 5.45 2.76 -20.50
C THR A 213 4.97 1.31 -20.38
N ASP A 214 3.65 1.12 -20.28
CA ASP A 214 2.98 -0.18 -20.44
C ASP A 214 3.43 -1.30 -19.48
N LEU A 215 3.61 -1.00 -18.19
CA LEU A 215 3.73 -2.04 -17.19
C LEU A 215 2.39 -2.78 -17.04
N ASN A 216 2.37 -4.04 -17.47
CA ASN A 216 1.20 -4.89 -17.33
C ASN A 216 1.06 -5.38 -15.88
N MET A 217 0.00 -4.92 -15.20
CA MET A 217 -0.30 -5.32 -13.82
C MET A 217 -1.40 -6.39 -13.71
N ILE A 218 -1.96 -6.85 -14.84
CA ILE A 218 -3.10 -7.78 -14.88
C ILE A 218 -2.75 -9.11 -14.23
N GLU A 219 -1.52 -9.60 -14.42
CA GLU A 219 -1.02 -10.86 -13.84
C GLU A 219 -1.08 -10.85 -12.30
N TYR A 220 -1.03 -9.67 -11.67
CA TYR A 220 -1.02 -9.50 -10.22
C TYR A 220 -2.41 -9.18 -9.65
N ALA A 221 -3.42 -9.04 -10.51
CA ALA A 221 -4.80 -8.78 -10.10
C ALA A 221 -5.44 -10.05 -9.52
N SER A 222 -6.32 -9.89 -8.54
CA SER A 222 -7.16 -11.00 -8.09
C SER A 222 -8.17 -11.39 -9.19
N PRO A 223 -8.59 -12.67 -9.28
CA PRO A 223 -9.62 -13.08 -10.24
C PRO A 223 -10.96 -12.35 -10.06
N SER A 224 -11.21 -11.85 -8.85
CA SER A 224 -12.40 -11.09 -8.46
C SER A 224 -12.24 -9.57 -8.66
N CYS A 225 -11.13 -9.10 -9.23
CA CYS A 225 -10.86 -7.68 -9.43
C CYS A 225 -11.89 -7.02 -10.36
N LYS A 226 -12.38 -5.84 -9.98
CA LYS A 226 -13.50 -5.15 -10.64
C LYS A 226 -13.05 -4.17 -11.73
N TYR A 227 -11.82 -3.66 -11.65
CA TYR A 227 -11.30 -2.61 -12.53
C TYR A 227 -9.83 -2.86 -12.85
N ILE A 228 -9.54 -3.07 -14.15
CA ILE A 228 -8.19 -3.36 -14.67
C ILE A 228 -7.52 -2.10 -15.25
N LEU A 229 -8.21 -0.96 -15.30
CA LEU A 229 -7.65 0.27 -15.83
C LEU A 229 -6.72 0.94 -14.80
N CYS A 230 -5.43 0.61 -14.88
CA CYS A 230 -4.37 1.33 -14.16
C CYS A 230 -3.65 2.26 -15.14
N ILE A 231 -3.71 3.57 -14.91
CA ILE A 231 -2.72 4.49 -15.50
C ILE A 231 -1.53 4.44 -14.54
N CYS A 232 -0.51 3.65 -14.87
CA CYS A 232 0.69 3.55 -14.04
C CYS A 232 1.52 4.84 -14.14
N MET A 233 1.27 5.81 -13.26
CA MET A 233 2.24 6.87 -12.99
C MET A 233 3.31 6.32 -12.04
N PHE A 234 4.46 5.95 -12.61
CA PHE A 234 5.62 5.53 -11.82
C PHE A 234 6.19 6.72 -11.05
N LEU A 235 5.96 6.75 -9.74
CA LEU A 235 6.83 7.46 -8.83
C LEU A 235 7.78 6.44 -8.20
N CYS A 236 8.83 6.07 -8.95
CA CYS A 236 9.92 5.31 -8.36
C CYS A 236 10.68 6.30 -7.47
N LEU A 237 10.40 6.28 -6.17
CA LEU A 237 11.25 6.94 -5.18
C LEU A 237 12.55 6.15 -5.10
N ILE A 238 13.41 6.36 -6.10
CA ILE A 238 14.81 5.96 -6.07
C ILE A 238 15.45 6.93 -5.09
N ILE A 239 15.51 6.56 -3.82
CA ILE A 239 16.26 7.30 -2.82
C ILE A 239 17.71 6.81 -2.92
N PRO A 240 18.67 7.63 -3.40
CA PRO A 240 20.08 7.36 -3.21
C PRO A 240 20.46 7.49 -1.72
#